data_AF-A0A6I7N8P0-F1
#
_entry.id   AF-A0A6I7N8P0-F1
#
_cell.length_a   1.000
_cell.length_b   1.000
_cell.length_c   1.000
_cell.angle_alpha   90.00
_cell.angle_beta   90.00
_cell.angle_gamma   90.00
#
_symmetry.space_group_name_H-M   'P 1'
#
loop_
_entity.id
_entity.type
_entity.pdbx_description
1 polymer ?
#
loop_
_entity_poly.entity_id
_entity_poly.type
_entity_poly.pdbx_seq_one_letter_code
_entity_poly.pdbx_strand_id
1 'polypeptide(L)'
;MRISTIQAFNNGVRGIQDNYSQVSRTQEQVSSGKRILSPADDPVTTVRLLQLGQQGSQIKQYEDNLRAAKNSLVQEESILNSVNNNLQRVREISLSAGNGAYDVKDRQALAQELAQLEDELFQAFNSRNARGEYLFGGYQSDQAPFVRESDGSYSYQGDEGQRSIQIGSSKMIAINDNGKSLFVDVPNVNRVNTAANPADPDNPGNVRISLGEVENKRQYDQNFYPNDGIVIRIGADGDNYEILELPDPPNPQAVLASGDLEAGPDGSFSIRYAGVVVKLDGELQQGDEFTVER
;
A
#
# COMPACT_ATOMS: atom_id res chain seq x y z
N MET A 1 5.84 80.08 -49.40
CA MET A 1 5.49 78.84 -50.13
C MET A 1 4.03 78.91 -50.55
N ARG A 2 3.70 78.71 -51.83
CA ARG A 2 2.30 78.58 -52.29
C ARG A 2 1.89 77.13 -52.11
N ILE A 3 0.95 76.86 -51.20
CA ILE A 3 0.31 75.55 -51.09
C ILE A 3 -0.63 75.43 -52.28
N SER A 4 -0.45 74.42 -53.13
CA SER A 4 -1.34 74.15 -54.27
C SER A 4 -2.72 73.72 -53.74
N THR A 5 -3.81 74.19 -54.34
CA THR A 5 -5.19 73.81 -54.00
C THR A 5 -5.38 72.28 -53.98
N ILE A 6 -4.62 71.57 -54.83
CA ILE A 6 -4.58 70.10 -54.88
C ILE A 6 -3.89 69.49 -53.65
N GLN A 7 -2.83 70.12 -53.12
CA GLN A 7 -2.19 69.66 -51.89
C GLN A 7 -3.09 69.89 -50.67
N ALA A 8 -3.80 71.02 -50.60
CA ALA A 8 -4.76 71.29 -49.55
C ALA A 8 -5.94 70.29 -49.57
N PHE A 9 -6.49 70.02 -50.76
CA PHE A 9 -7.53 69.02 -50.95
C PHE A 9 -7.07 67.61 -50.58
N ASN A 10 -5.89 67.18 -51.06
CA ASN A 10 -5.34 65.86 -50.76
C ASN A 10 -5.02 65.67 -49.26
N ASN A 11 -4.58 66.73 -48.57
CA ASN A 11 -4.40 66.69 -47.12
C ASN A 11 -5.74 66.57 -46.38
N GLY A 12 -6.79 67.24 -46.87
CA GLY A 12 -8.16 67.09 -46.35
C GLY A 12 -8.72 65.68 -46.53
N VAL A 13 -8.55 65.08 -47.72
CA VAL A 13 -8.99 63.71 -48.01
C VAL A 13 -8.24 62.69 -47.14
N ARG A 14 -6.91 62.83 -47.00
CA ARG A 14 -6.13 61.98 -46.08
C ARG A 14 -6.63 62.08 -44.64
N GLY A 15 -6.86 63.30 -44.15
CA GLY A 15 -7.43 63.51 -42.82
C GLY A 15 -8.80 62.86 -42.62
N ILE A 16 -9.67 62.89 -43.64
CA ILE A 16 -10.97 62.19 -43.58
C ILE A 16 -10.78 60.67 -43.55
N GLN A 17 -9.88 60.12 -44.37
CA GLN A 17 -9.56 58.69 -44.40
C GLN A 17 -8.97 58.21 -43.07
N ASP A 18 -8.05 58.98 -42.48
CA ASP A 18 -7.45 58.68 -41.18
C ASP A 18 -8.49 58.68 -40.05
N ASN A 19 -9.41 59.65 -40.06
CA ASN A 19 -10.51 59.71 -39.09
C ASN A 19 -11.48 58.53 -39.26
N TYR A 20 -11.83 58.18 -40.49
CA TYR A 20 -12.70 57.02 -40.75
C TYR A 20 -12.07 55.72 -40.26
N SER A 21 -10.76 55.55 -40.48
CA SER A 21 -9.98 54.41 -39.96
C SER A 21 -9.99 54.37 -38.42
N GLN A 22 -9.80 55.51 -37.75
CA GLN A 22 -9.85 55.59 -36.27
C GLN A 22 -11.24 55.27 -35.70
N VAL A 23 -12.31 55.74 -36.35
CA VAL A 23 -13.69 55.42 -35.94
C VAL A 23 -13.98 53.94 -36.13
N SER A 24 -13.61 53.37 -37.28
CA SER A 24 -13.76 51.93 -37.55
C SER A 24 -13.02 51.10 -36.50
N ARG A 25 -11.79 51.50 -36.16
CA ARG A 25 -10.99 50.82 -35.15
C ARG A 25 -11.60 50.90 -33.76
N THR A 26 -12.12 52.06 -33.38
CA THR A 26 -12.80 52.25 -32.08
C THR A 26 -14.07 51.40 -32.02
N GLN A 27 -14.82 51.33 -33.13
CA GLN A 27 -16.01 50.49 -33.24
C GLN A 27 -15.67 49.00 -33.07
N GLU A 28 -14.55 48.52 -33.63
CA GLU A 28 -14.05 47.16 -33.40
C GLU A 28 -13.71 46.92 -31.92
N GLN A 29 -13.02 47.86 -31.26
CA GLN A 29 -12.66 47.76 -29.84
C GLN A 29 -13.90 47.72 -28.94
N VAL A 30 -14.91 48.55 -29.24
CA VAL A 30 -16.20 48.56 -28.55
C VAL A 30 -16.94 47.24 -28.77
N SER A 31 -16.97 46.76 -30.01
CA SER A 31 -17.65 45.50 -30.34
C SER A 31 -16.98 44.28 -29.69
N SER A 32 -15.65 44.25 -29.59
CA SER A 32 -14.91 43.13 -29.01
C SER A 32 -14.71 43.25 -27.49
N GLY A 33 -14.92 44.45 -26.93
CA GLY A 33 -14.58 44.79 -25.55
C GLY A 33 -13.07 44.77 -25.25
N LYS A 34 -12.20 44.79 -26.28
CA LYS A 34 -10.75 44.68 -26.12
C LYS A 34 -10.07 45.96 -26.59
N ARG A 35 -9.18 46.51 -25.75
CA ARG A 35 -8.34 47.65 -26.12
C ARG A 35 -7.32 47.31 -27.22
N ILE A 36 -6.77 46.09 -27.18
CA ILE A 36 -5.75 45.62 -28.13
C ILE A 36 -6.41 44.60 -29.05
N LEU A 37 -6.43 44.90 -30.34
CA LEU A 37 -7.05 44.05 -31.36
C LEU A 37 -5.98 43.32 -32.17
N SER A 38 -4.80 43.91 -32.33
CA SER A 38 -3.66 43.30 -33.00
C SER A 38 -2.35 43.57 -32.27
N PRO A 39 -1.32 42.72 -32.44
CA PRO A 39 0.01 42.96 -31.87
C PRO A 39 0.65 44.28 -32.29
N ALA A 40 0.25 44.83 -33.45
CA ALA A 40 0.74 46.11 -33.94
C ALA A 40 0.23 47.31 -33.12
N ASP A 41 -0.88 47.18 -32.38
CA ASP A 41 -1.43 48.27 -31.59
C ASP A 41 -0.56 48.59 -30.35
N ASP A 42 -0.02 47.55 -29.72
CA ASP A 42 0.78 47.65 -28.50
C ASP A 42 1.59 46.34 -28.31
N PRO A 43 2.79 46.24 -28.91
CA PRO A 43 3.57 45.00 -28.88
C PRO A 43 4.01 44.61 -27.45
N VAL A 44 4.31 45.60 -26.60
CA VAL A 44 4.75 45.36 -25.21
C VAL A 44 3.62 44.76 -24.38
N THR A 45 2.44 45.38 -24.41
CA THR A 45 1.28 44.85 -23.69
C THR A 45 0.81 43.52 -24.29
N THR A 46 0.92 43.33 -25.61
CA THR A 46 0.59 42.05 -26.26
C THR A 46 1.46 40.91 -25.72
N VAL A 47 2.76 41.11 -25.57
CA VAL A 47 3.65 40.09 -24.96
C VAL A 47 3.21 39.77 -23.52
N ARG A 48 2.87 40.78 -22.73
CA ARG A 48 2.37 40.56 -21.36
C ARG A 48 1.03 39.81 -21.33
N LEU A 49 0.12 40.10 -22.25
CA LEU A 49 -1.14 39.36 -22.40
C LEU A 49 -0.91 37.90 -22.78
N LEU A 50 0.05 37.63 -23.67
CA LEU A 50 0.42 36.26 -24.03
C LEU A 50 1.00 35.50 -22.83
N GLN A 51 1.87 36.13 -22.05
CA GLN A 51 2.41 35.55 -20.81
C GLN A 51 1.30 35.24 -19.80
N LEU A 52 0.36 36.18 -19.58
CA LEU A 52 -0.79 35.95 -18.70
C LEU A 52 -1.71 34.83 -19.23
N GLY A 53 -1.91 34.75 -20.55
CA GLY A 53 -2.65 33.68 -21.19
C GLY A 53 -1.99 32.31 -20.96
N GLN A 54 -0.68 32.22 -21.14
CA GLN A 54 0.09 31.01 -20.86
C GLN A 54 0.02 30.62 -19.37
N GLN A 55 0.15 31.58 -18.46
CA GLN A 55 -0.02 31.35 -17.02
C GLN A 55 -1.42 30.83 -16.70
N GLY A 56 -2.47 31.42 -17.31
CA GLY A 56 -3.85 30.96 -17.16
C GLY A 56 -4.04 29.51 -17.65
N SER A 57 -3.46 29.15 -18.80
CA SER A 57 -3.50 27.77 -19.31
C SER A 57 -2.78 26.79 -18.38
N GLN A 58 -1.64 27.18 -17.80
CA GLN A 58 -0.93 26.35 -16.82
C GLN A 58 -1.73 26.16 -15.54
N ILE A 59 -2.34 27.23 -15.01
CA ILE A 59 -3.21 27.14 -13.82
C ILE A 59 -4.38 26.19 -14.07
N LYS A 60 -5.03 26.29 -15.24
CA LYS A 60 -6.12 25.38 -15.62
C LYS A 60 -5.66 23.92 -15.64
N GLN A 61 -4.47 23.65 -16.21
CA GLN A 61 -3.90 22.30 -16.17
C GLN A 61 -3.64 21.83 -14.73
N TYR A 62 -3.15 22.69 -13.84
CA TYR A 62 -2.96 22.35 -12.43
C TYR A 62 -4.28 22.07 -11.72
N GLU A 63 -5.36 22.80 -12.02
CA GLU A 63 -6.70 22.52 -11.48
C GLU A 63 -7.22 21.14 -11.92
N ASP A 64 -7.05 20.80 -13.19
CA ASP A 64 -7.46 19.49 -13.73
C ASP A 64 -6.60 18.37 -13.11
N ASN A 65 -5.30 18.59 -12.96
CA ASN A 65 -4.40 17.67 -12.27
C ASN A 65 -4.78 17.48 -10.79
N LEU A 66 -5.14 18.55 -10.08
CA LEU A 66 -5.61 18.49 -8.69
C LEU A 66 -6.91 17.69 -8.56
N ARG A 67 -7.85 17.85 -9.50
CA ARG A 67 -9.08 17.04 -9.52
C ARG A 67 -8.76 15.56 -9.75
N ALA A 68 -7.87 15.26 -10.69
CA ALA A 68 -7.44 13.88 -10.95
C ALA A 68 -6.73 13.26 -9.73
N ALA A 69 -5.84 14.00 -9.08
CA ALA A 69 -5.17 13.57 -7.86
C ALA A 69 -6.18 13.30 -6.74
N LYS A 70 -7.09 14.26 -6.47
CA LYS A 70 -8.12 14.11 -5.45
C LYS A 70 -8.99 12.88 -5.68
N ASN A 71 -9.45 12.66 -6.91
CA ASN A 71 -10.30 11.52 -7.23
C ASN A 71 -9.55 10.19 -7.04
N SER A 72 -8.26 10.14 -7.40
CA SER A 72 -7.42 8.95 -7.23
C SER A 72 -7.21 8.63 -5.74
N LEU A 73 -6.81 9.63 -4.95
CA LEU A 73 -6.56 9.47 -3.52
C LEU A 73 -7.85 9.16 -2.72
N VAL A 74 -8.98 9.77 -3.08
CA VAL A 74 -10.28 9.45 -2.43
C VAL A 74 -10.71 8.01 -2.74
N GLN A 75 -10.47 7.54 -3.96
CA GLN A 75 -10.76 6.15 -4.33
C GLN A 75 -9.86 5.19 -3.56
N GLU A 76 -8.57 5.47 -3.49
CA GLU A 76 -7.59 4.68 -2.74
C GLU A 76 -7.95 4.61 -1.26
N GLU A 77 -8.24 5.74 -0.63
CA GLU A 77 -8.71 5.82 0.76
C GLU A 77 -9.98 5.00 1.00
N SER A 78 -10.94 5.03 0.06
CA SER A 78 -12.15 4.21 0.18
C SER A 78 -11.83 2.71 0.17
N ILE A 79 -10.87 2.27 -0.67
CA ILE A 79 -10.46 0.87 -0.73
C ILE A 79 -9.69 0.48 0.54
N LEU A 80 -8.78 1.33 1.02
CA LEU A 80 -8.04 1.08 2.27
C LEU A 80 -8.97 0.99 3.49
N ASN A 81 -10.04 1.80 3.53
CA ASN A 81 -11.07 1.67 4.57
C ASN A 81 -11.82 0.34 4.49
N SER A 82 -12.17 -0.13 3.28
CA SER A 82 -12.76 -1.46 3.10
C SER A 82 -11.81 -2.58 3.55
N VAL A 83 -10.53 -2.50 3.19
CA VAL A 83 -9.49 -3.43 3.65
C VAL A 83 -9.41 -3.43 5.18
N ASN A 84 -9.41 -2.26 5.82
CA ASN A 84 -9.36 -2.15 7.27
C ASN A 84 -10.57 -2.83 7.94
N ASN A 85 -11.79 -2.59 7.44
CA ASN A 85 -13.00 -3.21 7.95
C ASN A 85 -12.96 -4.74 7.81
N ASN A 86 -12.49 -5.24 6.67
CA ASN A 86 -12.35 -6.68 6.43
C ASN A 86 -11.31 -7.30 7.39
N LEU A 87 -10.18 -6.63 7.63
CA LEU A 87 -9.18 -7.08 8.61
C LEU A 87 -9.70 -7.05 10.05
N GLN A 88 -10.53 -6.06 10.41
CA GLN A 88 -11.21 -6.06 11.71
C GLN A 88 -12.13 -7.28 11.84
N ARG A 89 -12.88 -7.62 10.79
CA ARG A 89 -13.73 -8.81 10.78
C ARG A 89 -12.92 -10.11 10.88
N VAL A 90 -11.82 -10.21 10.13
CA VAL A 90 -10.86 -11.34 10.23
C VAL A 90 -10.35 -11.50 11.66
N ARG A 91 -10.02 -10.40 12.33
CA ARG A 91 -9.61 -10.42 13.76
C ARG A 91 -10.73 -10.92 14.67
N GLU A 92 -11.97 -10.47 14.47
CA GLU A 92 -13.12 -10.97 15.24
C GLU A 92 -13.31 -12.47 15.05
N ILE A 93 -13.28 -12.96 13.81
CA ILE A 93 -13.38 -14.38 13.49
C ILE A 93 -12.24 -15.16 14.13
N SER A 94 -11.01 -14.66 14.08
CA SER A 94 -9.83 -15.30 14.67
C SER A 94 -9.97 -15.45 16.19
N LEU A 95 -10.48 -14.41 16.87
CA LEU A 95 -10.75 -14.46 18.31
C LEU A 95 -11.90 -15.43 18.64
N SER A 96 -12.98 -15.38 17.85
CA SER A 96 -14.11 -16.30 18.01
C SER A 96 -13.70 -17.74 17.77
N ALA A 97 -12.90 -18.04 16.76
CA ALA A 97 -12.37 -19.37 16.50
C ALA A 97 -11.52 -19.91 17.66
N GLY A 98 -10.92 -19.05 18.48
CA GLY A 98 -10.23 -19.44 19.71
C GLY A 98 -11.15 -19.96 20.82
N ASN A 99 -12.46 -19.67 20.77
CA ASN A 99 -13.41 -20.03 21.83
C ASN A 99 -13.69 -21.54 21.86
N GLY A 100 -13.39 -22.18 22.99
CA GLY A 100 -13.59 -23.62 23.21
C GLY A 100 -15.05 -24.09 23.21
N ALA A 101 -16.02 -23.17 23.29
CA ALA A 101 -17.45 -23.52 23.23
C ALA A 101 -17.95 -23.81 21.81
N TYR A 102 -17.19 -23.45 20.76
CA TYR A 102 -17.58 -23.73 19.37
C TYR A 102 -17.24 -25.15 18.97
N ASP A 103 -18.23 -25.83 18.39
CA ASP A 103 -18.06 -27.15 17.82
C ASP A 103 -17.38 -27.10 16.43
N VAL A 104 -17.16 -28.27 15.82
CA VAL A 104 -16.52 -28.39 14.51
C VAL A 104 -17.34 -27.70 13.41
N LYS A 105 -18.67 -27.76 13.50
CA LYS A 105 -19.57 -27.20 12.47
C LYS A 105 -19.58 -25.67 12.54
N ASP A 106 -19.57 -25.10 13.74
CA ASP A 106 -19.45 -23.65 13.96
C ASP A 106 -18.12 -23.13 13.41
N ARG A 107 -17.01 -23.85 13.66
CA ARG A 107 -15.69 -23.51 13.14
C ARG A 107 -15.62 -23.61 11.61
N GLN A 108 -16.30 -24.58 11.01
CA GLN A 108 -16.41 -24.68 9.55
C GLN A 108 -17.19 -23.50 8.95
N ALA A 109 -18.24 -23.01 9.62
CA ALA A 109 -18.96 -21.82 9.18
C ALA A 109 -18.08 -20.56 9.26
N LEU A 110 -17.31 -20.39 10.34
CA LEU A 110 -16.33 -19.31 10.47
C LEU A 110 -15.23 -19.38 9.39
N ALA A 111 -14.77 -20.58 9.04
CA ALA A 111 -13.78 -20.76 7.96
C ALA A 111 -14.34 -20.37 6.58
N GLN A 112 -15.62 -20.65 6.32
CA GLN A 112 -16.27 -20.20 5.08
C GLN A 112 -16.39 -18.67 5.00
N GLU A 113 -16.70 -18.02 6.12
CA GLU A 113 -16.71 -16.56 6.20
C GLU A 113 -15.31 -15.97 6.00
N LEU A 114 -14.29 -16.58 6.60
CA LEU A 114 -12.89 -16.17 6.41
C LEU A 114 -12.47 -16.26 4.93
N ALA A 115 -12.83 -17.34 4.23
CA ALA A 115 -12.54 -17.52 2.81
C ALA A 115 -13.21 -16.44 1.94
N GLN A 116 -14.43 -16.01 2.29
CA GLN A 116 -15.09 -14.90 1.60
C GLN A 116 -14.36 -13.58 1.82
N LEU A 117 -13.90 -13.31 3.05
CA LEU A 117 -13.14 -12.10 3.36
C LEU A 117 -11.77 -12.09 2.67
N GLU A 118 -11.12 -13.24 2.53
CA GLU A 118 -9.89 -13.41 1.75
C GLU A 118 -10.12 -13.03 0.28
N ASP A 119 -11.19 -13.53 -0.34
CA ASP A 119 -11.57 -13.18 -1.71
C ASP A 119 -11.89 -11.69 -1.85
N GLU A 120 -12.59 -11.08 -0.89
CA GLU A 120 -12.88 -9.65 -0.88
C GLU A 120 -11.60 -8.80 -0.76
N LEU A 121 -10.66 -9.20 0.11
CA LEU A 121 -9.36 -8.54 0.24
C LEU A 121 -8.55 -8.66 -1.05
N PHE A 122 -8.52 -9.84 -1.66
CA PHE A 122 -7.85 -10.05 -2.94
C PHE A 122 -8.42 -9.15 -4.05
N GLN A 123 -9.74 -8.99 -4.10
CA GLN A 123 -10.39 -8.05 -5.02
C GLN A 123 -10.05 -6.59 -4.70
N ALA A 124 -10.03 -6.22 -3.43
CA ALA A 124 -9.66 -4.89 -2.98
C ALA A 124 -8.21 -4.54 -3.40
N PHE A 125 -7.27 -5.46 -3.21
CA PHE A 125 -5.86 -5.29 -3.61
C PHE A 125 -5.67 -5.19 -5.13
N ASN A 126 -6.63 -5.69 -5.90
CA ASN A 126 -6.68 -5.61 -7.36
C ASN A 126 -7.66 -4.51 -7.86
N SER A 127 -7.98 -3.52 -7.03
CA SER A 127 -8.86 -2.42 -7.41
C SER A 127 -8.27 -1.55 -8.51
N ARG A 128 -9.15 -1.06 -9.39
CA ARG A 128 -8.81 -0.21 -10.53
C ARG A 128 -9.38 1.19 -10.36
N ASN A 129 -8.68 2.19 -10.91
CA ASN A 129 -9.18 3.55 -10.99
C ASN A 129 -10.15 3.75 -12.18
N ALA A 130 -10.71 4.95 -12.31
CA ALA A 130 -11.64 5.29 -13.40
C ALA A 130 -11.04 5.20 -14.81
N ARG A 131 -9.71 5.13 -14.95
CA ARG A 131 -8.99 4.94 -16.22
C ARG A 131 -8.73 3.45 -16.53
N GLY A 132 -9.12 2.54 -15.64
CA GLY A 132 -8.89 1.10 -15.78
C GLY A 132 -7.52 0.63 -15.29
N GLU A 133 -6.73 1.54 -14.72
CA GLU A 133 -5.39 1.26 -14.17
C GLU A 133 -5.50 0.71 -12.76
N TYR A 134 -4.70 -0.30 -12.42
CA TYR A 134 -4.61 -0.83 -11.06
C TYR A 134 -4.02 0.21 -10.09
N LEU A 135 -4.61 0.31 -8.90
CA LEU A 135 -4.23 1.30 -7.89
C LEU A 135 -2.87 0.97 -7.26
N PHE A 136 -2.69 -0.30 -6.89
CA PHE A 136 -1.55 -0.75 -6.08
C PHE A 136 -0.41 -1.41 -6.89
N GLY A 137 -0.41 -1.26 -8.22
CA GLY A 137 0.61 -1.83 -9.13
C GLY A 137 1.86 -0.97 -9.35
N GLY A 138 1.92 0.21 -8.74
CA GLY A 138 3.04 1.15 -8.95
C GLY A 138 3.02 1.77 -10.35
N TYR A 139 4.13 1.73 -11.08
CA TYR A 139 4.19 2.11 -12.49
C TYR A 139 3.61 1.04 -13.42
N GLN A 140 3.59 -0.24 -13.00
CA GLN A 140 2.94 -1.35 -13.70
C GLN A 140 1.42 -1.35 -13.51
N SER A 141 0.76 -0.31 -14.04
CA SER A 141 -0.67 -0.09 -13.80
C SER A 141 -1.61 -0.91 -14.68
N ASP A 142 -1.10 -1.59 -15.71
CA ASP A 142 -1.91 -2.31 -16.70
C ASP A 142 -2.12 -3.79 -16.35
N GLN A 143 -1.33 -4.33 -15.42
CA GLN A 143 -1.37 -5.73 -14.99
C GLN A 143 -1.87 -5.83 -13.55
N ALA A 144 -2.52 -6.94 -13.23
CA ALA A 144 -3.02 -7.19 -11.88
C ALA A 144 -1.82 -7.27 -10.91
N PRO A 145 -1.77 -6.42 -9.85
CA PRO A 145 -0.67 -6.43 -8.90
C PRO A 145 -0.61 -7.69 -8.06
N PHE A 146 -1.74 -8.33 -7.76
CA PHE A 146 -1.78 -9.55 -6.95
C PHE A 146 -2.34 -10.71 -7.77
N VAL A 147 -1.60 -11.81 -7.81
CA VAL A 147 -1.98 -13.05 -8.48
C VAL A 147 -2.05 -14.18 -7.48
N ARG A 148 -3.10 -15.01 -7.59
CA ARG A 148 -3.24 -16.23 -6.83
C ARG A 148 -2.64 -17.39 -7.61
N GLU A 149 -1.61 -18.01 -7.06
CA GLU A 149 -0.90 -19.13 -7.66
C GLU A 149 -1.68 -20.44 -7.49
N SER A 150 -1.28 -21.48 -8.23
CA SER A 150 -1.97 -22.79 -8.20
C SER A 150 -1.87 -23.52 -6.86
N ASP A 151 -0.88 -23.17 -6.05
CA ASP A 151 -0.69 -23.69 -4.69
C ASP A 151 -1.51 -22.93 -3.63
N GLY A 152 -2.26 -21.90 -4.04
CA GLY A 152 -3.04 -21.04 -3.16
C GLY A 152 -2.26 -19.87 -2.57
N SER A 153 -0.96 -19.75 -2.84
CA SER A 153 -0.16 -18.59 -2.42
C SER A 153 -0.50 -17.34 -3.26
N TYR A 154 -0.16 -16.17 -2.72
CA TYR A 154 -0.33 -14.90 -3.41
C TYR A 154 1.03 -14.31 -3.76
N SER A 155 1.19 -13.90 -5.02
CA SER A 155 2.39 -13.22 -5.51
C SER A 155 2.08 -11.77 -5.89
N TYR A 156 3.00 -10.86 -5.53
CA TYR A 156 2.95 -9.48 -5.98
C TYR A 156 3.75 -9.32 -7.27
N GLN A 157 3.09 -8.86 -8.33
CA GLN A 157 3.66 -8.67 -9.67
C GLN A 157 3.77 -7.20 -10.08
N GLY A 158 3.49 -6.26 -9.17
CA GLY A 158 3.71 -4.82 -9.41
C GLY A 158 5.13 -4.37 -9.08
N ASP A 159 5.34 -3.06 -9.16
CA ASP A 159 6.59 -2.41 -8.76
C ASP A 159 6.40 -1.44 -7.57
N GLU A 160 7.52 -1.02 -6.97
CA GLU A 160 7.54 -0.08 -5.83
C GLU A 160 7.37 1.39 -6.25
N GLY A 161 7.03 1.64 -7.51
CA GLY A 161 6.95 2.96 -8.10
C GLY A 161 5.79 3.80 -7.57
N GLN A 162 6.04 5.11 -7.47
CA GLN A 162 5.00 6.08 -7.11
C GLN A 162 4.79 7.07 -8.25
N ARG A 163 3.55 7.17 -8.73
CA ARG A 163 3.16 8.12 -9.76
C ARG A 163 2.88 9.45 -9.11
N SER A 164 3.39 10.51 -9.72
CA SER A 164 3.20 11.88 -9.23
C SER A 164 2.71 12.80 -10.34
N ILE A 165 1.86 13.75 -9.95
CA ILE A 165 1.27 14.73 -10.86
C ILE A 165 1.60 16.16 -10.42
N GLN A 166 1.89 17.02 -11.39
CA GLN A 166 2.23 18.41 -11.13
C GLN A 166 0.98 19.23 -10.80
N ILE A 167 0.96 19.86 -9.64
CA ILE A 167 -0.16 20.70 -9.14
C ILE A 167 0.22 22.17 -9.01
N GLY A 168 1.43 22.52 -9.41
CA GLY A 168 1.95 23.89 -9.40
C GLY A 168 3.32 23.94 -10.06
N SER A 169 3.85 25.16 -10.25
CA SER A 169 5.13 25.39 -10.96
C SER A 169 6.29 24.53 -10.47
N SER A 170 6.33 24.22 -9.18
CA SER A 170 7.38 23.39 -8.57
C SER A 170 6.81 22.41 -7.53
N LYS A 171 5.54 22.00 -7.70
CA LYS A 171 4.86 21.09 -6.76
C LYS A 171 4.32 19.87 -7.48
N MET A 172 4.73 18.72 -6.98
CA MET A 172 4.24 17.40 -7.38
C MET A 172 3.53 16.77 -6.19
N ILE A 173 2.49 15.99 -6.44
CA ILE A 173 1.83 15.17 -5.43
C ILE A 173 1.78 13.72 -5.92
N ALA A 174 2.04 12.77 -5.02
CA ALA A 174 1.82 11.36 -5.31
C ALA A 174 0.31 11.08 -5.45
N ILE A 175 -0.06 10.16 -6.35
CA ILE A 175 -1.46 9.83 -6.64
C ILE A 175 -1.78 8.35 -6.44
N ASN A 176 -0.82 7.57 -5.94
CA ASN A 176 -0.98 6.18 -5.56
C ASN A 176 0.10 5.79 -4.54
N ASP A 177 -0.14 4.69 -3.84
CA ASP A 177 0.86 3.92 -3.11
C ASP A 177 1.06 2.53 -3.75
N ASN A 178 2.21 1.91 -3.50
CA ASN A 178 2.52 0.59 -4.06
C ASN A 178 2.04 -0.53 -3.13
N GLY A 179 1.51 -1.61 -3.71
CA GLY A 179 0.94 -2.73 -2.97
C GLY A 179 1.96 -3.52 -2.17
N LYS A 180 3.24 -3.52 -2.60
CA LYS A 180 4.31 -4.19 -1.84
C LYS A 180 4.48 -3.56 -0.45
N SER A 181 4.67 -2.24 -0.40
CA SER A 181 4.82 -1.50 0.85
C SER A 181 3.57 -1.54 1.73
N LEU A 182 2.38 -1.66 1.14
CA LEU A 182 1.12 -1.65 1.88
C LEU A 182 0.73 -3.04 2.42
N PHE A 183 0.95 -4.10 1.64
CA PHE A 183 0.33 -5.41 1.90
C PHE A 183 1.31 -6.57 1.96
N VAL A 184 2.54 -6.43 1.44
CA VAL A 184 3.54 -7.50 1.41
C VAL A 184 4.59 -7.29 2.49
N ASP A 185 5.16 -6.09 2.56
CA ASP A 185 6.22 -5.73 3.50
C ASP A 185 5.63 -5.36 4.87
N VAL A 186 4.75 -6.21 5.41
CA VAL A 186 4.16 -6.05 6.73
C VAL A 186 5.11 -6.65 7.77
N PRO A 187 5.71 -5.85 8.67
CA PRO A 187 6.63 -6.38 9.66
C PRO A 187 5.88 -7.29 10.63
N ASN A 188 6.36 -8.52 10.79
CA ASN A 188 5.92 -9.38 11.88
C ASN A 188 6.34 -8.74 13.22
N VAL A 189 5.38 -8.22 13.98
CA VAL A 189 5.62 -7.56 15.27
C VAL A 189 6.28 -8.51 16.27
N ASN A 190 5.98 -9.80 16.16
CA ASN A 190 6.53 -10.85 17.02
C ASN A 190 7.95 -11.25 16.60
N ARG A 191 8.40 -10.87 15.39
CA ARG A 191 9.71 -11.15 14.79
C ARG A 191 10.03 -12.64 14.60
N VAL A 192 9.12 -13.52 15.00
CA VAL A 192 9.20 -14.97 14.84
C VAL A 192 7.83 -15.52 14.44
N ASN A 193 7.84 -16.55 13.61
CA ASN A 193 6.70 -17.36 13.22
C ASN A 193 6.75 -18.66 14.02
N THR A 194 5.62 -19.05 14.61
CA THR A 194 5.51 -20.31 15.35
C THR A 194 4.56 -21.25 14.64
N ALA A 195 4.95 -22.52 14.54
CA ALA A 195 4.14 -23.58 13.95
C ALA A 195 4.18 -24.83 14.82
N ALA A 196 3.05 -25.50 14.96
CA ALA A 196 2.99 -26.83 15.54
C ALA A 196 3.13 -27.88 14.43
N ASN A 197 4.04 -28.82 14.62
CA ASN A 197 4.25 -30.00 13.78
C ASN A 197 4.05 -31.26 14.66
N PRO A 198 2.79 -31.64 14.92
CA PRO A 198 2.48 -32.75 15.81
C PRO A 198 3.04 -34.08 15.27
N ALA A 199 3.43 -34.99 16.17
CA ALA A 199 4.03 -36.27 15.79
C ALA A 199 3.07 -37.17 15.00
N ASP A 200 1.77 -37.04 15.29
CA ASP A 200 0.67 -37.69 14.58
C ASP A 200 -0.20 -36.63 13.89
N PRO A 201 -0.05 -36.44 12.56
CA PRO A 201 -0.87 -35.51 11.80
C PRO A 201 -2.37 -35.86 11.81
N ASP A 202 -2.73 -37.12 12.06
CA ASP A 202 -4.10 -37.61 12.04
C ASP A 202 -4.80 -37.46 13.40
N ASN A 203 -4.05 -37.24 14.50
CA ASN A 203 -4.59 -36.96 15.84
C ASN A 203 -3.67 -36.05 16.67
N PRO A 204 -3.66 -34.73 16.41
CA PRO A 204 -2.65 -33.80 16.93
C PRO A 204 -2.82 -33.40 18.41
N GLY A 205 -3.57 -34.15 19.22
CA GLY A 205 -3.64 -33.96 20.69
C GLY A 205 -4.15 -32.60 21.19
N ASN A 206 -4.79 -31.79 20.33
CA ASN A 206 -5.12 -30.38 20.60
C ASN A 206 -3.92 -29.51 21.00
N VAL A 207 -2.69 -29.89 20.63
CA VAL A 207 -1.51 -29.15 21.05
C VAL A 207 -1.40 -27.82 20.29
N ARG A 208 -1.06 -26.75 21.02
CA ARG A 208 -0.96 -25.38 20.50
C ARG A 208 0.32 -24.72 20.98
N ILE A 209 0.90 -23.90 20.10
CA ILE A 209 2.00 -23.00 20.43
C ILE A 209 1.50 -21.55 20.31
N SER A 210 1.87 -20.71 21.27
CA SER A 210 1.61 -19.28 21.20
C SER A 210 2.46 -18.62 20.12
N LEU A 211 2.09 -17.40 19.75
CA LEU A 211 3.04 -16.52 19.06
C LEU A 211 4.28 -16.34 19.95
N GLY A 212 5.46 -16.32 19.35
CA GLY A 212 6.70 -16.11 20.09
C GLY A 212 6.87 -14.64 20.48
N GLU A 213 7.25 -14.40 21.73
CA GLU A 213 7.48 -13.06 22.26
C GLU A 213 8.97 -12.83 22.52
N VAL A 214 9.52 -11.73 22.02
CA VAL A 214 10.93 -11.37 22.25
C VAL A 214 11.03 -10.60 23.58
N GLU A 215 11.27 -11.30 24.69
CA GLU A 215 11.52 -10.69 26.01
C GLU A 215 12.88 -10.00 26.09
N ASN A 216 13.92 -10.54 25.44
CA ASN A 216 15.28 -10.00 25.49
C ASN A 216 15.89 -9.80 24.10
N LYS A 217 15.74 -8.58 23.58
CA LYS A 217 16.26 -8.18 22.26
C LYS A 217 17.77 -8.43 22.09
N ARG A 218 18.58 -8.22 23.13
CA ARG A 218 20.04 -8.40 23.01
C ARG A 218 20.39 -9.87 22.81
N GLN A 219 19.74 -10.77 23.54
CA GLN A 219 19.95 -12.21 23.36
C GLN A 219 19.37 -12.70 22.03
N TYR A 220 18.23 -12.17 21.61
CA TYR A 220 17.66 -12.46 20.30
C TYR A 220 18.61 -12.08 19.17
N ASP A 221 19.11 -10.83 19.16
CA ASP A 221 20.01 -10.33 18.12
C ASP A 221 21.40 -11.03 18.12
N GLN A 222 21.80 -11.72 19.21
CA GLN A 222 23.11 -12.38 19.32
C GLN A 222 23.06 -13.90 19.11
N ASN A 223 22.03 -14.56 19.63
CA ASN A 223 21.99 -16.02 19.75
C ASN A 223 20.84 -16.66 18.96
N PHE A 224 19.77 -15.91 18.65
CA PHE A 224 18.69 -16.36 17.78
C PHE A 224 18.93 -15.90 16.33
N TYR A 225 19.39 -14.66 16.16
CA TYR A 225 19.62 -14.00 14.87
C TYR A 225 20.68 -14.62 13.92
N PRO A 226 21.65 -15.47 14.35
CA PRO A 226 22.47 -16.18 13.39
C PRO A 226 21.84 -17.47 12.84
N ASN A 227 20.80 -18.00 13.48
CA ASN A 227 20.17 -19.27 13.11
C ASN A 227 18.75 -18.99 12.56
N ASP A 228 18.42 -19.50 11.37
CA ASP A 228 17.16 -19.20 10.69
C ASP A 228 15.89 -19.73 11.42
N GLY A 229 16.07 -20.54 12.47
CA GLY A 229 15.02 -20.97 13.38
C GLY A 229 15.47 -22.03 14.38
N ILE A 230 14.52 -22.53 15.18
CA ILE A 230 14.69 -23.66 16.10
C ILE A 230 13.50 -24.62 15.99
N VAL A 231 13.73 -25.88 16.38
CA VAL A 231 12.69 -26.90 16.58
C VAL A 231 12.65 -27.28 18.05
N ILE A 232 11.49 -27.22 18.68
CA ILE A 232 11.25 -27.70 20.04
C ILE A 232 10.62 -29.09 19.90
N ARG A 233 11.29 -30.13 20.42
CA ARG A 233 10.77 -31.49 20.44
C ARG A 233 10.45 -31.91 21.87
N ILE A 234 9.28 -32.49 22.08
CA ILE A 234 8.90 -33.08 23.37
C ILE A 234 9.56 -34.44 23.54
N GLY A 235 10.24 -34.64 24.66
CA GLY A 235 10.99 -35.86 24.95
C GLY A 235 10.11 -37.04 25.35
N ALA A 236 10.77 -38.17 25.64
CA ALA A 236 10.12 -39.48 25.74
C ALA A 236 9.10 -39.62 26.88
N ASP A 237 9.26 -38.83 27.94
CA ASP A 237 8.42 -38.91 29.13
C ASP A 237 7.29 -37.86 29.12
N GLY A 238 7.22 -36.98 28.11
CA GLY A 238 6.25 -35.88 28.05
C GLY A 238 6.50 -34.73 29.04
N ASP A 239 7.50 -34.89 29.92
CA ASP A 239 7.87 -33.94 30.99
C ASP A 239 9.11 -33.09 30.65
N ASN A 240 9.77 -33.37 29.53
CA ASN A 240 10.97 -32.65 29.09
C ASN A 240 10.87 -32.20 27.63
N TYR A 241 11.66 -31.18 27.29
CA TYR A 241 11.78 -30.68 25.93
C TYR A 241 13.24 -30.54 25.53
N GLU A 242 13.48 -30.73 24.24
CA GLU A 242 14.76 -30.50 23.59
C GLU A 242 14.59 -29.40 22.54
N ILE A 243 15.51 -28.44 22.53
CA ILE A 243 15.60 -27.41 21.51
C ILE A 243 16.70 -27.81 20.55
N LEU A 244 16.31 -28.00 19.31
CA LEU A 244 17.11 -28.46 18.20
C LEU A 244 17.30 -27.30 17.22
N GLU A 245 18.42 -27.29 16.52
CA GLU A 245 18.63 -26.40 15.38
C GLU A 245 17.67 -26.76 14.24
N LEU A 246 17.12 -25.75 13.55
CA LEU A 246 16.34 -25.98 12.33
C LEU A 246 17.24 -26.67 11.30
N PRO A 247 16.81 -27.77 10.67
CA PRO A 247 17.69 -28.53 9.79
C PRO A 247 18.10 -27.71 8.56
N ASP A 248 19.40 -27.46 8.41
CA ASP A 248 20.03 -27.10 7.12
C ASP A 248 20.60 -28.38 6.50
N PRO A 249 20.01 -28.94 5.42
CA PRO A 249 20.52 -30.15 4.79
C PRO A 249 21.99 -29.95 4.37
N PRO A 250 22.96 -30.75 4.85
CA PRO A 250 22.84 -32.14 5.32
C PRO A 250 23.16 -32.36 6.82
N ASN A 251 23.10 -31.33 7.65
CA ASN A 251 23.58 -31.42 9.04
C ASN A 251 22.56 -32.12 9.97
N PRO A 252 23.01 -33.01 10.87
CA PRO A 252 22.15 -33.57 11.92
C PRO A 252 21.71 -32.47 12.89
N GLN A 253 20.46 -32.55 13.38
CA GLN A 253 19.91 -31.62 14.36
C GLN A 253 20.75 -31.63 15.64
N ALA A 254 21.54 -30.58 15.87
CA ALA A 254 22.27 -30.39 17.10
C ALA A 254 21.29 -30.00 18.21
N VAL A 255 21.40 -30.62 19.38
CA VAL A 255 20.68 -30.21 20.58
C VAL A 255 21.34 -28.95 21.12
N LEU A 256 20.62 -27.83 21.04
CA LEU A 256 21.06 -26.51 21.47
C LEU A 256 20.81 -26.29 22.96
N ALA A 257 19.68 -26.79 23.46
CA ALA A 257 19.31 -26.74 24.86
C ALA A 257 18.31 -27.87 25.17
N SER A 258 18.21 -28.23 26.44
CA SER A 258 17.18 -29.13 26.94
C SER A 258 16.70 -28.62 28.30
N GLY A 259 15.46 -28.90 28.66
CA GLY A 259 14.90 -28.52 29.94
C GLY A 259 13.68 -29.34 30.30
N ASP A 260 13.24 -29.19 31.55
CA ASP A 260 12.01 -29.78 32.03
C ASP A 260 10.84 -28.83 31.78
N LEU A 261 9.68 -29.40 31.47
CA LEU A 261 8.44 -28.66 31.24
C LEU A 261 7.83 -28.26 32.59
N GLU A 262 7.90 -26.97 32.90
CA GLU A 262 7.25 -26.43 34.09
C GLU A 262 5.86 -25.89 33.72
N ALA A 263 4.82 -26.50 34.31
CA ALA A 263 3.44 -26.04 34.14
C ALA A 263 3.24 -24.70 34.84
N GLY A 264 2.79 -23.71 34.06
CA GLY A 264 2.42 -22.40 34.57
C GLY A 264 1.07 -22.41 35.32
N PRO A 265 0.71 -21.29 35.96
CA PRO A 265 -0.55 -21.15 36.71
C PRO A 265 -1.81 -21.43 35.88
N ASP A 266 -1.71 -21.22 34.57
CA ASP A 266 -2.81 -21.36 33.61
C ASP A 266 -2.81 -22.74 32.91
N GLY A 267 -1.95 -23.67 33.34
CA GLY A 267 -1.80 -25.00 32.71
C GLY A 267 -0.93 -25.03 31.45
N SER A 268 -0.46 -23.88 30.97
CA SER A 268 0.47 -23.78 29.83
C SER A 268 1.94 -23.94 30.23
N PHE A 269 2.76 -24.46 29.33
CA PHE A 269 4.20 -24.63 29.52
C PHE A 269 4.97 -23.52 28.82
N SER A 270 5.82 -22.79 29.55
CA SER A 270 6.59 -21.68 28.96
C SER A 270 8.02 -22.11 28.67
N ILE A 271 8.44 -22.03 27.41
CA ILE A 271 9.80 -22.34 26.97
C ILE A 271 10.51 -21.03 26.59
N ARG A 272 11.73 -20.84 27.11
CA ARG A 272 12.56 -19.66 26.82
C ARG A 272 13.85 -20.08 26.15
N TYR A 273 14.13 -19.48 24.99
CA TYR A 273 15.39 -19.72 24.30
C TYR A 273 15.86 -18.48 23.56
N ALA A 274 17.15 -18.16 23.71
CA ALA A 274 17.82 -17.05 23.04
C ALA A 274 17.03 -15.72 23.04
N GLY A 275 16.33 -15.41 24.14
CA GLY A 275 15.55 -14.17 24.30
C GLY A 275 14.13 -14.21 23.73
N VAL A 276 13.68 -15.34 23.18
CA VAL A 276 12.30 -15.62 22.74
C VAL A 276 11.60 -16.49 23.77
N VAL A 277 10.32 -16.23 24.00
CA VAL A 277 9.44 -17.03 24.85
C VAL A 277 8.25 -17.51 24.04
N VAL A 278 7.95 -18.80 24.14
CA VAL A 278 6.76 -19.42 23.58
C VAL A 278 6.02 -20.16 24.68
N LYS A 279 4.69 -20.21 24.58
CA LYS A 279 3.83 -20.99 25.47
C LYS A 279 3.24 -22.15 24.69
N LEU A 280 3.35 -23.35 25.25
CA LEU A 280 2.68 -24.54 24.77
C LEU A 280 1.45 -24.81 25.63
N ASP A 281 0.38 -25.27 25.00
CA ASP A 281 -0.88 -25.64 25.64
C ASP A 281 -1.43 -26.92 25.01
N GLY A 282 -2.18 -27.72 25.78
CA GLY A 282 -2.72 -29.02 25.38
C GLY A 282 -2.01 -30.23 25.98
N GLU A 283 -2.40 -31.42 25.52
CA GLU A 283 -1.83 -32.70 25.97
C GLU A 283 -0.58 -33.03 25.14
N LEU A 284 0.59 -32.62 25.62
CA LEU A 284 1.88 -32.85 24.97
C LEU A 284 2.23 -34.35 24.95
N GLN A 285 2.58 -34.88 23.78
CA GLN A 285 3.00 -36.28 23.62
C GLN A 285 4.46 -36.39 23.17
N GLN A 286 5.05 -37.56 23.42
CA GLN A 286 6.40 -37.87 22.97
C GLN A 286 6.51 -37.66 21.45
N GLY A 287 7.51 -36.88 21.03
CA GLY A 287 7.83 -36.67 19.63
C GLY A 287 7.09 -35.50 18.98
N ASP A 288 6.19 -34.80 19.70
CA ASP A 288 5.59 -33.57 19.18
C ASP A 288 6.67 -32.52 18.91
N GLU A 289 6.60 -31.88 17.74
CA GLU A 289 7.55 -30.84 17.32
C GLU A 289 6.86 -29.49 17.18
N PHE A 290 7.58 -28.42 17.51
CA PHE A 290 7.16 -27.06 17.28
C PHE A 290 8.30 -26.29 16.64
N THR A 291 8.01 -25.57 15.56
CA THR A 291 9.01 -24.76 14.88
C THR A 291 8.84 -23.31 15.29
N VAL A 292 9.96 -22.65 15.57
CA VAL A 292 10.03 -21.21 15.77
C VAL A 292 11.03 -20.65 14.77
N GLU A 293 10.53 -20.04 13.71
CA GLU A 293 11.30 -19.47 12.61
C GLU A 293 11.21 -17.96 12.63
N ARG A 294 11.99 -17.29 11.79
CA ARG A 294 11.92 -15.83 11.63
C ARG A 294 10.81 -15.39 10.67
#